data_AF-A0A3D0QU18-F1
#
_entry.id   AF-A0A3D0QU18-F1
#
_cell.length_a   1.000
_cell.length_b   1.000
_cell.length_c   1.000
_cell.angle_alpha   90.00
_cell.angle_beta   90.00
_cell.angle_gamma   90.00
#
_symmetry.space_group_name_H-M   'P 1'
#
loop_
_entity.id
_entity.type
_entity.pdbx_description
1 polymer ?
#
loop_
_entity_poly.entity_id
_entity_poly.type
_entity_poly.pdbx_seq_one_letter_code
_entity_poly.pdbx_strand_id
1 'polypeptide(L)'
;MEAPAPDLGREDAARSDDLPDAARDLDRDDLSRLVREVNADGRGVSYQEMADRSAADGHPVSKPYFQKLATNAVSSAPSPDRLYGIAAGLRKPVPVVQRAAAVQYLDYQATELSGYDDDVRVIVAHLAGMRAGEKRRWRAMIEAAEQVADE
;
A
#
# COMPACT_ATOMS: atom_id res chain seq x y z
N MET A 1 -16.34 -49.58 -27.50
CA MET A 1 -16.90 -48.87 -26.34
C MET A 1 -15.79 -47.99 -25.82
N GLU A 2 -15.78 -46.74 -26.26
CA GLU A 2 -14.74 -45.77 -26.00
C GLU A 2 -15.42 -44.64 -25.21
N ALA A 3 -14.97 -44.41 -23.98
CA ALA A 3 -15.55 -43.40 -23.10
C ALA A 3 -14.96 -42.03 -23.46
N PRO A 4 -15.76 -40.95 -23.59
CA PRO A 4 -15.23 -39.62 -23.81
C PRO A 4 -14.68 -39.06 -22.50
N ALA A 5 -13.47 -38.51 -22.57
CA ALA A 5 -12.83 -37.76 -21.49
C ALA A 5 -13.58 -36.45 -21.21
N PRO A 6 -13.64 -35.97 -19.95
CA PRO A 6 -14.22 -34.68 -19.65
C PRO A 6 -13.26 -33.56 -20.04
N ASP A 7 -13.80 -32.63 -20.82
CA ASP A 7 -13.26 -31.33 -21.18
C ASP A 7 -13.05 -30.47 -19.92
N LEU A 8 -11.79 -30.25 -19.53
CA LEU A 8 -11.43 -29.28 -18.50
C LEU A 8 -11.29 -27.91 -19.16
N GLY A 9 -12.45 -27.36 -19.55
CA GLY A 9 -12.61 -25.98 -19.92
C GLY A 9 -12.26 -25.07 -18.74
N ARG A 10 -11.11 -24.41 -18.87
CA ARG A 10 -10.89 -22.96 -18.63
C ARG A 10 -12.07 -22.21 -18.00
N GLU A 11 -12.27 -22.35 -16.69
CA GLU A 11 -13.19 -21.51 -15.90
C GLU A 11 -12.56 -21.20 -14.53
N ASP A 12 -11.40 -20.55 -14.50
CA ASP A 12 -10.76 -20.09 -13.25
C ASP A 12 -10.45 -18.57 -13.26
N ALA A 13 -11.20 -17.81 -14.06
CA ALA A 13 -11.02 -16.36 -14.22
C ALA A 13 -12.23 -15.52 -13.81
N ALA A 14 -13.19 -16.09 -13.07
CA ALA A 14 -14.36 -15.34 -12.62
C ALA A 14 -14.79 -15.80 -11.23
N ARG A 15 -14.37 -15.03 -10.20
CA ARG A 15 -15.14 -14.70 -8.96
C ARG A 15 -14.22 -13.99 -7.96
N SER A 16 -13.78 -12.79 -8.30
CA SER A 16 -13.21 -11.84 -7.34
C SER A 16 -14.15 -10.69 -7.00
N ASP A 17 -15.39 -10.69 -7.52
CA ASP A 17 -16.37 -9.61 -7.32
C ASP A 17 -17.35 -9.83 -6.15
N ASP A 18 -17.36 -11.01 -5.52
CA ASP A 18 -18.36 -11.42 -4.51
C ASP A 18 -17.82 -11.47 -3.07
N LEU A 19 -16.84 -10.62 -2.74
CA LEU A 19 -16.46 -10.44 -1.34
C LEU A 19 -17.45 -9.48 -0.65
N PRO A 20 -18.00 -9.84 0.53
CA PRO A 20 -18.90 -8.96 1.28
C PRO A 20 -18.19 -7.63 1.60
N ASP A 21 -18.91 -6.50 1.63
CA ASP A 21 -18.33 -5.17 1.90
C ASP A 21 -17.44 -5.14 3.17
N ALA A 22 -17.77 -5.96 4.18
CA ALA A 22 -16.96 -6.10 5.38
C ALA A 22 -15.52 -6.64 5.13
N ALA A 23 -15.30 -7.42 4.08
CA ALA A 23 -13.97 -7.88 3.67
C ALA A 23 -13.21 -6.79 2.90
N ARG A 24 -13.91 -5.98 2.07
CA ARG A 24 -13.31 -4.79 1.42
C ARG A 24 -12.94 -3.69 2.42
N ASP A 25 -13.70 -3.58 3.52
CA ASP A 25 -13.41 -2.67 4.62
C ASP A 25 -12.21 -3.13 5.48
N LEU A 26 -11.96 -4.45 5.53
CA LEU A 26 -10.73 -5.01 6.10
C LEU A 26 -9.51 -4.76 5.19
N ASP A 27 -9.71 -4.70 3.88
CA ASP A 27 -8.67 -4.36 2.90
C ASP A 27 -8.29 -2.86 2.93
N ARG A 28 -9.17 -1.99 3.46
CA ARG A 28 -8.97 -0.53 3.50
C ARG A 28 -8.66 -0.04 4.90
N ASP A 29 -7.65 -0.62 5.53
CA ASP A 29 -7.25 -0.25 6.90
C ASP A 29 -5.79 0.17 7.04
N ASP A 30 -5.09 0.46 5.94
CA ASP A 30 -3.65 0.72 5.91
C ASP A 30 -3.16 1.74 6.94
N LEU A 31 -3.85 2.88 7.09
CA LEU A 31 -3.44 3.89 8.07
C LEU A 31 -3.70 3.38 9.50
N SER A 32 -4.84 2.72 9.72
CA SER A 32 -5.20 2.07 10.99
C SER A 32 -4.18 1.00 11.38
N ARG A 33 -3.72 0.21 10.40
CA ARG A 33 -2.72 -0.84 10.54
C ARG A 33 -1.36 -0.28 10.90
N LEU A 34 -0.91 0.81 10.25
CA LEU A 34 0.32 1.50 10.63
C LEU A 34 0.32 1.92 12.11
N VAL A 35 -0.81 2.42 12.61
CA VAL A 35 -0.95 2.80 14.02
C VAL A 35 -0.84 1.57 14.94
N ARG A 36 -1.52 0.47 14.59
CA ARG A 36 -1.45 -0.79 15.36
C ARG A 36 -0.06 -1.42 15.33
N GLU A 37 0.62 -1.40 14.19
CA GLU A 37 2.01 -1.89 14.04
C GLU A 37 2.96 -1.17 14.99
N VAL A 38 2.86 0.17 15.09
CA VAL A 38 3.69 0.96 16.00
C VAL A 38 3.29 0.75 17.46
N ASN A 39 1.99 0.54 17.74
CA ASN A 39 1.52 0.19 19.07
C ASN A 39 1.89 -1.25 19.48
N ALA A 40 2.13 -2.14 18.52
CA ALA A 40 2.43 -3.56 18.68
C ALA A 40 1.50 -4.26 19.70
N ASP A 41 0.19 -4.03 19.57
CA ASP A 41 -0.86 -4.53 20.47
C ASP A 41 -0.60 -4.17 21.95
N GLY A 42 -0.14 -2.96 22.18
CA GLY A 42 0.16 -2.43 23.52
C GLY A 42 1.57 -2.75 24.05
N ARG A 43 2.38 -3.53 23.31
CA ARG A 43 3.78 -3.83 23.68
C ARG A 43 4.79 -2.84 23.10
N GLY A 44 4.35 -2.03 22.15
CA GLY A 44 5.14 -1.02 21.47
C GLY A 44 4.91 0.37 22.05
N VAL A 45 4.86 1.37 21.17
CA VAL A 45 4.66 2.77 21.56
C VAL A 45 3.22 2.98 22.00
N SER A 46 3.02 3.56 23.18
CA SER A 46 1.67 3.86 23.66
C SER A 46 1.03 4.98 22.84
N TYR A 47 -0.30 5.00 22.75
CA TYR A 47 -1.03 6.10 22.10
C TYR A 47 -0.79 7.46 22.77
N GLN A 48 -0.45 7.48 24.06
CA GLN A 48 -0.05 8.70 24.75
C GLN A 48 1.28 9.21 24.19
N GLU A 49 2.26 8.33 24.06
CA GLU A 49 3.58 8.71 23.55
C GLU A 49 3.53 9.14 22.07
N MET A 50 2.66 8.55 21.26
CA MET A 50 2.39 9.04 19.90
C MET A 50 1.82 10.47 19.92
N ALA A 51 0.89 10.75 20.83
CA ALA A 51 0.32 12.09 21.00
C ALA A 51 1.39 13.09 21.44
N ASP A 52 2.23 12.73 22.40
CA ASP A 52 3.30 13.60 22.91
C ASP A 52 4.31 13.95 21.80
N ARG A 53 4.68 12.96 20.96
CA ARG A 53 5.56 13.18 19.80
C ARG A 53 4.93 14.10 18.76
N SER A 54 3.65 13.91 18.46
CA SER A 54 2.94 14.78 17.51
C SER A 54 2.88 16.23 18.00
N ALA A 55 2.68 16.44 19.31
CA ALA A 55 2.69 17.76 19.92
C ALA A 55 4.08 18.39 19.91
N ALA A 56 5.13 17.60 20.18
CA ALA A 56 6.52 18.07 20.15
C ALA A 56 6.96 18.54 18.75
N ASP A 57 6.37 17.98 17.69
CA ASP A 57 6.63 18.36 16.29
C ASP A 57 5.78 19.55 15.81
N GLY A 58 4.90 20.10 16.66
CA GLY A 58 4.06 21.25 16.34
C GLY A 58 2.72 20.91 15.66
N HIS A 59 2.41 19.62 15.50
CA HIS A 59 1.18 19.14 14.87
C HIS A 59 0.41 18.21 15.84
N PRO A 60 -0.24 18.75 16.89
CA PRO A 60 -0.78 17.95 17.97
C PRO A 60 -1.95 17.05 17.52
N VAL A 61 -1.81 15.75 17.78
CA VAL A 61 -2.85 14.74 17.60
C VAL A 61 -3.14 14.09 18.94
N SER A 62 -4.40 14.03 19.34
CA SER A 62 -4.77 13.55 20.66
C SER A 62 -4.68 12.03 20.77
N LYS A 63 -4.39 11.52 21.97
CA LYS A 63 -4.43 10.08 22.28
C LYS A 63 -5.75 9.41 21.87
N PRO A 64 -6.94 9.97 22.18
CA PRO A 64 -8.21 9.39 21.74
C PRO A 64 -8.34 9.30 20.22
N TYR A 65 -7.70 10.22 19.48
CA TYR A 65 -7.69 10.17 18.03
C TYR A 65 -6.85 8.99 17.52
N PHE A 66 -5.64 8.78 18.05
CA PHE A 66 -4.83 7.60 17.72
C PHE A 66 -5.56 6.29 18.05
N GLN A 67 -6.27 6.22 19.18
CA GLN A 67 -7.08 5.06 19.54
C GLN A 67 -8.21 4.80 18.53
N LYS A 68 -8.96 5.84 18.14
CA LYS A 68 -10.01 5.72 17.12
C LYS A 68 -9.44 5.29 15.76
N LEU A 69 -8.26 5.81 15.41
CA LEU A 69 -7.59 5.47 14.17
C LEU A 69 -7.15 4.00 14.18
N ALA A 70 -6.59 3.51 15.29
CA ALA A 70 -6.17 2.11 15.44
C ALA A 70 -7.35 1.12 15.29
N THR A 71 -8.55 1.50 15.72
CA THR A 71 -9.77 0.69 15.61
C THR A 71 -10.56 0.95 14.32
N ASN A 72 -9.99 1.64 13.34
CA ASN A 72 -10.66 2.04 12.10
C ASN A 72 -12.02 2.76 12.33
N ALA A 73 -12.15 3.51 13.42
CA ALA A 73 -13.39 4.20 13.81
C ALA A 73 -13.43 5.66 13.31
N VAL A 74 -12.44 6.10 12.55
CA VAL A 74 -12.40 7.41 11.90
C VAL A 74 -12.98 7.25 10.50
N SER A 75 -14.12 7.89 10.23
CA SER A 75 -14.89 7.73 8.98
C SER A 75 -14.47 8.66 7.84
N SER A 76 -13.61 9.65 8.11
CA SER A 76 -13.16 10.62 7.12
C SER A 76 -11.65 10.79 7.13
N ALA A 77 -11.10 11.09 5.95
CA ALA A 77 -9.67 11.31 5.79
C ALA A 77 -9.15 12.38 6.77
N PRO A 78 -8.05 12.13 7.50
CA PRO A 78 -7.38 13.15 8.29
C PRO A 78 -6.94 14.34 7.41
N SER A 79 -7.01 15.55 7.95
CA SER A 79 -6.50 16.74 7.25
C SER A 79 -4.98 16.68 7.05
N PRO A 80 -4.40 17.48 6.13
CA PRO A 80 -2.95 17.50 5.91
C PRO A 80 -2.15 17.77 7.19
N ASP A 81 -2.55 18.77 7.98
CA ASP A 81 -1.97 19.10 9.28
C ASP A 81 -1.96 17.88 10.23
N ARG A 82 -3.08 17.15 10.26
CA ARG A 82 -3.20 15.95 11.09
C ARG A 82 -2.34 14.80 10.58
N LEU A 83 -2.14 14.67 9.26
CA LEU A 83 -1.25 13.66 8.68
C LEU A 83 0.22 13.92 9.06
N TYR A 84 0.65 15.19 9.15
CA TYR A 84 1.98 15.53 9.69
C TYR A 84 2.10 15.08 11.16
N GLY A 85 1.10 15.40 11.98
CA GLY A 85 1.07 14.98 13.38
C GLY A 85 1.05 13.46 13.57
N ILE A 86 0.31 12.73 12.73
CA ILE A 86 0.32 11.26 12.71
C ILE A 86 1.71 10.74 12.31
N ALA A 87 2.34 11.29 11.28
CA ALA A 87 3.69 10.91 10.86
C ALA A 87 4.72 11.11 11.98
N ALA A 88 4.67 12.24 12.68
CA ALA A 88 5.50 12.52 13.84
C ALA A 88 5.24 11.53 15.00
N GLY A 89 3.97 11.28 15.32
CA GLY A 89 3.56 10.33 16.36
C GLY A 89 4.07 8.91 16.10
N LEU A 90 3.96 8.46 14.86
CA LEU A 90 4.38 7.13 14.40
C LEU A 90 5.89 7.04 14.11
N ARG A 91 6.61 8.17 14.04
CA ARG A 91 7.98 8.28 13.53
C ARG A 91 8.15 7.60 12.16
N LYS A 92 7.20 7.87 11.26
CA LYS A 92 7.22 7.39 9.87
C LYS A 92 7.34 8.58 8.92
N PRO A 93 7.94 8.40 7.72
CA PRO A 93 7.96 9.46 6.72
C PRO A 93 6.53 9.90 6.34
N VAL A 94 6.32 11.22 6.22
CA VAL A 94 5.02 11.79 5.81
C VAL A 94 4.45 11.14 4.54
N PRO A 95 5.23 10.87 3.46
CA PRO A 95 4.69 10.22 2.27
C PRO A 95 4.12 8.81 2.51
N VAL A 96 4.67 8.06 3.47
CA VAL A 96 4.16 6.72 3.83
C VAL A 96 2.79 6.83 4.49
N VAL A 97 2.64 7.78 5.42
CA VAL A 97 1.38 8.03 6.12
C VAL A 97 0.31 8.58 5.18
N GLN A 98 0.68 9.51 4.29
CA GLN A 98 -0.23 10.05 3.29
C GLN A 98 -0.71 8.98 2.31
N ARG A 99 0.18 8.09 1.86
CA ARG A 99 -0.20 6.97 0.99
C ARG A 99 -1.19 6.04 1.70
N ALA A 100 -0.91 5.66 2.94
CA ALA A 100 -1.82 4.81 3.72
C ALA A 100 -3.19 5.47 3.93
N ALA A 101 -3.22 6.79 4.18
CA ALA A 101 -4.45 7.55 4.27
C ALA A 101 -5.22 7.57 2.93
N ALA A 102 -4.51 7.73 1.81
CA ALA A 102 -5.12 7.73 0.49
C ALA A 102 -5.73 6.37 0.15
N VAL A 103 -5.03 5.27 0.42
CA VAL A 103 -5.55 3.90 0.22
C VAL A 103 -6.82 3.69 1.04
N GLN A 104 -6.78 4.00 2.34
CA GLN A 104 -7.89 3.76 3.26
C GLN A 104 -9.13 4.63 2.98
N TYR A 105 -8.95 5.92 2.69
CA TYR A 105 -10.07 6.87 2.63
C TYR A 105 -10.48 7.34 1.25
N LEU A 106 -9.59 7.23 0.26
CA LEU A 106 -9.80 7.79 -1.07
C LEU A 106 -9.85 6.71 -2.15
N ASP A 107 -9.86 5.44 -1.74
CA ASP A 107 -9.74 4.28 -2.64
C ASP A 107 -8.55 4.42 -3.60
N TYR A 108 -7.48 5.06 -3.11
CA TYR A 108 -6.28 5.26 -3.91
C TYR A 108 -5.57 3.93 -4.05
N GLN A 109 -5.83 3.25 -5.16
CA GLN A 109 -4.96 2.18 -5.62
C GLN A 109 -3.75 2.83 -6.28
N ALA A 110 -2.55 2.55 -5.77
CA ALA A 110 -1.32 2.97 -6.43
C ALA A 110 -1.25 2.26 -7.79
N THR A 111 -1.79 2.89 -8.83
CA THR A 111 -1.80 2.42 -10.22
C THR A 111 -0.40 2.39 -10.84
N GLU A 112 0.65 2.71 -10.09
CA GLU A 112 2.01 2.70 -10.63
C GLU A 112 2.63 1.30 -10.72
N LEU A 113 2.07 0.25 -10.07
CA LEU A 113 2.57 -1.14 -10.21
C LEU A 113 1.51 -2.26 -10.09
N SER A 114 0.23 -1.94 -9.90
CA SER A 114 -0.83 -2.96 -9.73
C SER A 114 -1.21 -3.68 -11.03
N GLY A 115 -0.88 -3.13 -12.20
CA GLY A 115 -1.09 -3.75 -13.51
C GLY A 115 0.08 -4.61 -14.01
N TYR A 116 1.13 -4.75 -13.20
CA TYR A 116 2.34 -5.49 -13.56
C TYR A 116 2.48 -6.74 -12.68
N ASP A 117 2.90 -7.85 -13.28
CA ASP A 117 3.23 -9.09 -12.56
C ASP A 117 4.43 -8.88 -11.60
N ASP A 118 4.66 -9.85 -10.73
CA ASP A 118 5.71 -9.77 -9.71
C ASP A 118 7.13 -9.65 -10.31
N ASP A 119 7.39 -10.20 -11.50
CA ASP A 119 8.68 -10.11 -12.16
C ASP A 119 8.95 -8.68 -12.66
N VAL A 120 7.93 -8.03 -13.24
CA VAL A 120 8.03 -6.63 -13.67
C VAL A 120 8.23 -5.71 -12.46
N ARG A 121 7.61 -5.99 -11.31
CA ARG A 121 7.85 -5.23 -10.07
C ARG A 121 9.29 -5.35 -9.60
N VAL A 122 9.87 -6.54 -9.65
CA VAL A 122 11.28 -6.77 -9.31
C VAL A 122 12.21 -5.98 -10.25
N ILE A 123 11.90 -5.95 -11.55
CA ILE A 123 12.66 -5.19 -12.55
C ILE A 123 12.59 -3.69 -12.25
N VAL A 124 11.39 -3.15 -12.02
CA VAL A 124 11.20 -1.72 -11.72
C VAL A 124 11.92 -1.33 -10.41
N ALA A 125 11.84 -2.16 -9.37
CA ALA A 125 12.55 -1.95 -8.11
C ALA A 125 14.07 -1.92 -8.30
N HIS A 126 14.61 -2.81 -9.13
CA HIS A 126 16.04 -2.86 -9.44
C HIS A 126 16.49 -1.63 -10.25
N LEU A 127 15.69 -1.19 -11.22
CA LEU A 127 15.95 0.00 -12.02
C LEU A 127 15.90 1.27 -11.17
N ALA A 128 15.01 1.38 -10.18
CA ALA A 128 14.85 2.58 -9.36
C ALA A 128 16.19 3.04 -8.73
N GLY A 129 17.02 2.10 -8.27
CA GLY A 129 18.33 2.36 -7.65
C GLY A 129 19.48 2.69 -8.61
N MET A 130 19.28 2.59 -9.93
CA MET A 130 20.35 2.79 -10.92
C MET A 130 20.61 4.25 -11.29
N ARG A 131 21.85 4.55 -11.68
CA ARG A 131 22.24 5.85 -12.25
C ARG A 131 21.65 6.04 -13.65
N ALA A 132 21.44 7.28 -14.07
CA ALA A 132 20.78 7.60 -15.34
C ALA A 132 21.48 6.99 -16.58
N GLY A 133 22.82 6.91 -16.59
CA GLY A 133 23.56 6.27 -17.70
C GLY A 133 23.39 4.76 -17.76
N GLU A 134 23.08 4.13 -16.64
CA GLU A 134 22.86 2.69 -16.50
C GLU A 134 21.45 2.32 -16.94
N LYS A 135 20.46 3.12 -16.54
CA LYS A 135 19.07 3.04 -17.04
C LYS A 135 18.99 3.15 -18.57
N ARG A 136 19.77 4.05 -19.18
CA ARG A 136 19.84 4.21 -20.65
C ARG A 136 20.39 2.97 -21.35
N ARG A 137 21.42 2.33 -20.77
CA ARG A 137 21.97 1.08 -21.32
C ARG A 137 20.96 -0.07 -21.26
N TRP A 138 20.26 -0.20 -20.13
CA TRP A 138 19.19 -1.18 -19.98
C TRP A 138 18.05 -0.96 -20.97
N ARG A 139 17.61 0.29 -21.17
CA ARG A 139 16.61 0.62 -22.18
C ARG A 139 17.03 0.16 -23.58
N ALA A 140 18.24 0.52 -24.01
CA ALA A 140 18.74 0.17 -25.34
C ALA A 140 18.84 -1.35 -25.55
N MET A 141 19.13 -2.13 -24.50
CA MET A 141 19.18 -3.59 -24.58
C MET A 141 17.79 -4.21 -24.73
N ILE A 142 16.78 -3.68 -24.05
CA ILE A 142 15.38 -4.14 -24.18
C ILE A 142 14.86 -3.83 -25.58
N GLU A 143 15.06 -2.59 -26.06
CA GLU A 143 14.65 -2.16 -27.41
C GLU A 143 15.32 -3.02 -28.50
N ALA A 144 16.60 -3.39 -28.32
CA ALA A 144 17.31 -4.27 -29.25
C ALA A 144 16.78 -5.72 -29.20
N ALA A 145 16.37 -6.22 -28.03
CA ALA A 145 15.80 -7.56 -27.88
C ALA A 145 14.40 -7.66 -28.54
N GLU A 146 13.60 -6.60 -28.46
CA GLU A 146 12.30 -6.51 -29.13
C GLU A 146 12.45 -6.56 -30.66
N GLN A 147 13.45 -5.86 -31.20
CA GLN A 147 13.73 -5.85 -32.64
C GLN A 147 14.17 -7.21 -33.20
N VAL A 148 14.75 -8.08 -32.39
CA VAL A 148 15.15 -9.44 -32.80
C VAL A 148 13.99 -10.44 -32.70
N ALA A 149 12.97 -10.14 -31.89
CA ALA A 149 11.80 -11.01 -31.73
C ALA A 149 10.75 -10.82 -32.85
N ASP A 150 10.82 -9.72 -33.59
CA ASP A 150 9.91 -9.36 -34.67
C ASP A 150 10.38 -9.83 -36.08
N GLU A 151 11.50 -10.56 -36.18
CA GLU A 151 11.99 -11.25 -37.39
C GLU A 151 11.78 -12.77 -37.34
#